data_AF-H2Z9Q9-F1
#
_entry.id   AF-H2Z9Q9-F1
#
_cell.length_a   1.000
_cell.length_b   1.000
_cell.length_c   1.000
_cell.angle_alpha   90.00
_cell.angle_beta   90.00
_cell.angle_gamma   90.00
#
_symmetry.space_group_name_H-M   'P 1'
#
loop_
_entity.id
_entity.type
_entity.pdbx_description
1 polymer ?
#
loop_
_entity_poly.entity_id
_entity_poly.type
_entity_poly.pdbx_seq_one_letter_code
_entity_poly.pdbx_strand_id
1 'polypeptide(L)'
;MGLLGLKNLLYYAEVHNDLARKTLLHSHHPQYGYSYAIVGINLTSMAYELMSDGLLRTHFFNTVCGRPSLDDFNEVFCYLMFEFDKFWMKSEPENVMAFGRVRDEFKQTIDAVLKFVPSAKLALDDA
;
A
#
# COMPACT_ATOMS: atom_id res chain seq x y z
N MET A 1 -1.97 -8.41 10.70
CA MET A 1 -2.43 -9.33 9.64
C MET A 1 -1.42 -10.47 9.50
N GLY A 2 -1.75 -11.70 9.88
CA GLY A 2 -0.82 -12.85 9.91
C GLY A 2 -0.45 -13.37 8.50
N LEU A 3 -1.01 -14.53 8.12
CA LEU A 3 -0.71 -15.19 6.84
C LEU A 3 -1.04 -14.33 5.60
N LEU A 4 -2.07 -13.49 5.67
CA LEU A 4 -2.44 -12.60 4.55
C LEU A 4 -1.31 -11.60 4.23
N GLY A 5 -0.69 -10.99 5.24
CA GLY A 5 0.43 -10.06 5.02
C GLY A 5 1.62 -10.73 4.33
N LEU A 6 1.91 -11.99 4.68
CA LEU A 6 2.93 -12.78 3.99
C LEU A 6 2.55 -13.02 2.51
N LYS A 7 1.30 -13.40 2.23
CA LYS A 7 0.83 -13.62 0.86
C LYS A 7 0.88 -12.35 0.02
N ASN A 8 0.51 -11.21 0.59
CA ASN A 8 0.60 -9.91 -0.05
C ASN A 8 2.04 -9.54 -0.40
N LEU A 9 2.98 -9.72 0.53
CA LEU A 9 4.41 -9.48 0.30
C LEU A 9 4.98 -10.42 -0.78
N LEU A 10 4.58 -11.70 -0.76
CA LEU A 10 4.99 -12.67 -1.77
C LEU A 10 4.46 -12.28 -3.15
N TYR A 11 3.16 -11.96 -3.25
CA TYR A 11 2.54 -11.51 -4.50
C TYR A 11 3.26 -10.27 -5.05
N TYR A 12 3.54 -9.27 -4.21
CA TYR A 12 4.26 -8.07 -4.63
C TYR A 12 5.65 -8.38 -5.17
N ALA A 13 6.38 -9.30 -4.53
CA ALA A 13 7.70 -9.72 -4.97
C ALA A 13 7.67 -10.55 -6.27
N GLU A 14 6.65 -11.36 -6.50
CA GLU A 14 6.52 -12.21 -7.68
C GLU A 14 5.97 -11.45 -8.90
N VAL A 15 4.95 -10.61 -8.71
CA VAL A 15 4.24 -9.92 -9.79
C VAL A 15 4.90 -8.60 -10.14
N HIS A 16 5.34 -7.83 -9.14
CA HIS A 16 5.93 -6.49 -9.31
C HIS A 16 7.40 -6.47 -8.83
N ASN A 17 8.20 -7.43 -9.31
CA ASN A 17 9.55 -7.70 -8.78
C ASN A 17 10.46 -6.47 -8.73
N ASP A 18 10.46 -5.65 -9.79
CA ASP A 18 11.30 -4.46 -9.88
C ASP A 18 10.92 -3.40 -8.84
N LEU A 19 9.62 -3.18 -8.65
CA LEU A 19 9.11 -2.27 -7.63
C LEU A 19 9.38 -2.79 -6.23
N ALA A 20 9.16 -4.09 -6.00
CA ALA A 20 9.47 -4.73 -4.72
C ALA A 20 10.96 -4.62 -4.36
N ARG A 21 11.86 -4.82 -5.33
CA ARG A 21 13.31 -4.60 -5.13
C ARG A 21 13.63 -3.15 -4.83
N LYS A 22 13.02 -2.20 -5.55
CA LYS A 22 13.21 -0.76 -5.31
C LYS A 22 12.78 -0.37 -3.90
N THR A 23 11.58 -0.76 -3.50
CA THR A 23 11.05 -0.50 -2.16
C THR A 23 11.87 -1.22 -1.07
N LEU A 24 12.41 -2.41 -1.35
CA LEU A 24 13.33 -3.08 -0.43
C LEU A 24 14.64 -2.29 -0.27
N LEU A 25 15.25 -1.80 -1.35
CA LEU A 25 16.46 -0.96 -1.28
C LEU A 25 16.22 0.31 -0.46
N HIS A 26 15.10 0.98 -0.70
CA HIS A 26 14.67 2.15 0.08
C HIS A 26 14.46 1.85 1.56
N SER A 27 13.88 0.69 1.90
CA SER A 27 13.71 0.28 3.30
C SER A 27 15.04 0.13 4.06
N HIS A 28 16.15 -0.08 3.34
CA HIS A 28 17.50 -0.14 3.88
C HIS A 28 18.25 1.21 3.86
N HIS A 29 17.58 2.33 3.55
CA HIS A 29 18.20 3.65 3.55
C HIS A 29 18.83 3.97 4.92
N PRO A 30 20.08 4.50 4.97
CA PRO A 30 20.81 4.65 6.23
C PRO A 30 20.14 5.59 7.24
N GLN A 31 19.41 6.61 6.76
CA GLN A 31 18.75 7.61 7.60
C GLN A 31 17.23 7.45 7.65
N TYR A 32 16.62 6.98 6.56
CA TYR A 32 15.17 6.94 6.36
C TYR A 32 14.67 5.51 6.19
N GLY A 33 15.47 4.52 6.57
CA GLY A 33 15.09 3.12 6.47
C GLY A 33 13.90 2.79 7.37
N TYR A 34 13.19 1.74 7.01
CA TYR A 34 12.06 1.21 7.75
C TYR A 34 12.04 -0.31 7.66
N SER A 35 11.33 -0.97 8.57
CA SER A 35 11.21 -2.42 8.53
C SER A 35 10.24 -2.86 7.44
N TYR A 36 10.77 -3.32 6.30
CA TYR A 36 10.01 -3.71 5.12
C TYR A 36 8.83 -4.65 5.44
N ALA A 37 9.08 -5.73 6.20
CA ALA A 37 8.05 -6.71 6.55
C ALA A 37 6.99 -6.15 7.52
N ILE A 38 7.40 -5.35 8.50
CA ILE A 38 6.47 -4.75 9.47
C ILE A 38 5.56 -3.74 8.77
N VAL A 39 6.12 -2.91 7.89
CA VAL A 39 5.35 -1.97 7.05
C VAL A 39 4.38 -2.75 6.16
N GLY A 40 4.84 -3.80 5.47
CA GLY A 40 3.98 -4.65 4.66
C GLY A 40 2.78 -5.20 5.44
N ILE A 41 3.01 -5.81 6.61
CA ILE A 41 1.94 -6.34 7.47
C ILE A 41 0.96 -5.25 7.91
N ASN A 42 1.47 -4.05 8.20
CA ASN A 42 0.65 -2.92 8.61
C ASN A 42 -0.21 -2.40 7.47
N LEU A 43 0.36 -2.24 6.27
CA LEU A 43 -0.36 -1.83 5.07
C LEU A 43 -1.37 -2.89 4.61
N THR A 44 -1.12 -4.18 4.83
CA THR A 44 -2.14 -5.22 4.65
C THR A 44 -3.33 -5.01 5.60
N SER A 45 -3.09 -4.60 6.85
CA SER A 45 -4.17 -4.26 7.79
C SER A 45 -4.98 -3.08 7.29
N MET A 46 -4.28 -2.04 6.85
CA MET A 46 -4.90 -0.85 6.28
C MET A 46 -5.74 -1.18 5.03
N ALA A 47 -5.21 -1.96 4.09
CA ALA A 47 -5.94 -2.39 2.90
C ALA A 47 -7.21 -3.17 3.26
N TYR A 48 -7.13 -4.04 4.26
CA TYR A 48 -8.28 -4.78 4.77
C TYR A 48 -9.32 -3.86 5.43
N GLU A 49 -8.90 -2.88 6.23
CA GLU A 49 -9.78 -1.88 6.82
C GLU A 49 -10.51 -1.06 5.74
N LEU A 50 -9.78 -0.57 4.72
CA LEU A 50 -10.37 0.13 3.57
C LEU A 50 -11.42 -0.74 2.85
N MET A 51 -11.18 -2.04 2.76
CA MET A 51 -12.12 -3.00 2.16
C MET A 51 -13.34 -3.21 3.07
N SER A 52 -13.14 -3.47 4.37
CA SER A 52 -14.22 -3.74 5.32
C SER A 52 -15.13 -2.54 5.51
N ASP A 53 -14.56 -1.34 5.46
CA ASP A 53 -15.29 -0.07 5.56
C ASP A 53 -15.99 0.30 4.24
N GLY A 54 -15.78 -0.50 3.18
CA GLY A 54 -16.42 -0.33 1.88
C GLY A 54 -15.80 0.75 0.99
N LEU A 55 -14.69 1.38 1.39
CA LEU A 55 -14.04 2.44 0.64
C LEU A 55 -13.41 1.94 -0.66
N LEU A 56 -12.90 0.70 -0.69
CA LEU A 56 -12.39 0.11 -1.93
C LEU A 56 -13.45 -0.17 -2.99
N ARG A 57 -14.75 -0.02 -2.69
CA ARG A 57 -15.81 -0.16 -3.70
C ARG A 57 -15.64 0.83 -4.85
N THR A 58 -15.23 2.06 -4.56
CA THR A 58 -14.93 3.07 -5.59
C THR A 58 -13.85 2.57 -6.54
N HIS A 59 -12.75 2.03 -6.01
CA HIS A 59 -11.68 1.46 -6.81
C HIS A 59 -12.17 0.27 -7.64
N PHE A 60 -12.74 -0.76 -6.98
CA PHE A 60 -13.13 -2.00 -7.66
C PHE A 60 -14.20 -1.78 -8.74
N PHE A 61 -15.14 -0.85 -8.53
CA PHE A 61 -16.12 -0.49 -9.55
C PHE A 61 -15.45 0.11 -10.81
N ASN A 62 -14.35 0.84 -10.62
CA ASN A 62 -13.63 1.53 -11.69
C ASN A 62 -12.56 0.67 -12.38
N THR A 63 -12.14 -0.44 -11.79
CA THR A 63 -11.00 -1.25 -12.28
C THR A 63 -11.35 -2.69 -12.60
N VAL A 64 -12.37 -3.28 -11.96
CA VAL A 64 -12.69 -4.71 -12.10
C VAL A 64 -13.99 -4.91 -12.88
N CYS A 65 -13.91 -5.70 -13.95
CA CYS A 65 -15.10 -6.17 -14.64
C CYS A 65 -15.68 -7.39 -13.90
N GLY A 66 -16.74 -7.17 -13.12
CA GLY A 66 -17.43 -8.23 -12.39
C GLY A 66 -17.05 -8.28 -10.92
N ARG A 67 -16.83 -9.48 -10.37
CA ARG A 67 -16.57 -9.67 -8.93
C ARG A 67 -15.07 -9.59 -8.63
N PRO A 68 -14.62 -8.70 -7.72
CA PRO A 68 -13.23 -8.66 -7.28
C PRO A 68 -12.78 -9.99 -6.67
N SER A 69 -11.56 -10.36 -7.02
CA SER A 69 -10.82 -11.55 -6.56
C SER A 69 -9.81 -11.17 -5.47
N LEU A 70 -9.10 -12.18 -4.97
CA LEU A 70 -7.98 -11.94 -4.04
C LEU A 70 -6.81 -11.23 -4.73
N ASP A 71 -6.61 -11.45 -6.04
CA ASP A 71 -5.53 -10.81 -6.78
C ASP A 71 -5.80 -9.31 -6.94
N ASP A 72 -7.05 -8.90 -7.16
CA ASP A 72 -7.43 -7.48 -7.16
C ASP A 72 -7.13 -6.80 -5.80
N PHE A 73 -7.32 -7.53 -4.69
CA PHE A 73 -6.92 -7.05 -3.37
C PHE A 73 -5.39 -6.98 -3.21
N ASN A 74 -4.66 -7.96 -3.76
CA ASN A 74 -3.20 -7.96 -3.75
C ASN A 74 -2.64 -6.79 -4.57
N GLU A 75 -3.26 -6.43 -5.70
CA GLU A 75 -2.89 -5.26 -6.49
C GLU A 75 -3.09 -3.95 -5.73
N VAL A 76 -4.20 -3.81 -4.99
CA VAL A 76 -4.38 -2.68 -4.07
C VAL A 76 -3.26 -2.63 -3.04
N PHE A 77 -2.86 -3.75 -2.46
CA PHE A 77 -1.72 -3.80 -1.55
C PHE A 77 -0.41 -3.36 -2.23
N CYS A 78 -0.16 -3.81 -3.47
CA CYS A 78 1.05 -3.45 -4.22
C CYS A 78 1.12 -1.93 -4.45
N TYR A 79 0.00 -1.33 -4.86
CA TYR A 79 -0.15 0.12 -4.95
C TYR A 79 0.16 0.82 -3.61
N LEU A 80 -0.46 0.37 -2.52
CA LEU A 80 -0.27 0.99 -1.21
C LEU A 80 1.18 0.86 -0.71
N MET A 81 1.83 -0.28 -0.92
CA MET A 81 3.22 -0.50 -0.54
C MET A 81 4.16 0.46 -1.28
N PHE A 82 3.96 0.61 -2.60
CA PHE A 82 4.79 1.47 -3.43
C PHE A 82 4.54 2.97 -3.16
N GLU A 83 3.28 3.39 -3.06
CA GLU A 83 2.96 4.79 -2.76
C GLU A 83 3.33 5.18 -1.33
N PHE A 84 3.22 4.25 -0.37
CA PHE A 84 3.69 4.50 0.98
C PHE A 84 5.21 4.70 1.01
N ASP A 85 5.99 3.91 0.28
CA ASP A 85 7.44 4.09 0.18
C ASP A 85 7.81 5.49 -0.34
N LYS A 86 7.17 5.94 -1.41
CA LYS A 86 7.34 7.31 -1.93
C LYS A 86 6.96 8.37 -0.90
N PHE A 87 5.82 8.18 -0.24
CA PHE A 87 5.31 9.10 0.77
C PHE A 87 6.25 9.20 1.97
N TRP A 88 6.73 8.05 2.44
CA TRP A 88 7.69 7.93 3.54
C TRP A 88 9.00 8.65 3.21
N MET A 89 9.58 8.40 2.02
CA MET A 89 10.82 9.07 1.62
C MET A 89 10.65 10.58 1.48
N LYS A 90 9.52 11.04 0.94
CA LYS A 90 9.18 12.47 0.85
C LYS A 90 8.94 13.12 2.22
N SER A 91 8.54 12.34 3.22
CA SER A 91 8.28 12.85 4.58
C SER A 91 9.56 13.15 5.38
N GLU A 92 10.73 12.72 4.88
CA GLU A 92 12.04 12.87 5.53
C GLU A 92 11.99 12.61 7.04
N PRO A 93 11.55 11.40 7.46
CA PRO A 93 11.25 11.13 8.85
C PRO A 93 12.52 11.15 9.69
N GLU A 94 12.43 11.72 10.88
CA GLU A 94 13.57 11.80 11.81
C GLU A 94 14.13 10.42 12.16
N ASN A 95 13.23 9.44 12.34
CA ASN A 95 13.54 8.04 12.61
C ASN A 95 12.27 7.17 12.49
N VAL A 96 12.44 5.86 12.68
CA VAL A 96 11.36 4.86 12.58
C VAL A 96 10.18 5.11 13.54
N MET A 97 10.35 5.86 14.63
CA MET A 97 9.24 6.17 15.55
C MET A 97 8.18 7.07 14.91
N ALA A 98 8.52 7.80 13.84
CA ALA A 98 7.56 8.58 13.07
C ALA A 98 6.57 7.70 12.29
N PHE A 99 6.80 6.37 12.21
CA PHE A 99 5.99 5.43 11.43
C PHE A 99 4.48 5.57 11.69
N GLY A 100 4.04 5.58 12.95
CA GLY A 100 2.62 5.65 13.27
C GLY A 100 1.94 6.90 12.69
N ARG A 101 2.58 8.06 12.87
CA ARG A 101 2.10 9.35 12.37
C ARG A 101 2.06 9.38 10.84
N VAL A 102 3.18 9.05 10.19
CA VAL A 102 3.30 9.10 8.72
C VAL A 102 2.34 8.12 8.05
N ARG A 103 2.15 6.93 8.64
CA ARG A 103 1.15 5.96 8.18
C ARG A 103 -0.27 6.49 8.33
N ASP A 104 -0.62 7.16 9.42
CA ASP A 104 -1.96 7.73 9.59
C ASP A 104 -2.24 8.85 8.59
N GLU A 105 -1.26 9.71 8.34
CA GLU A 105 -1.33 10.75 7.30
C GLU A 105 -1.52 10.14 5.90
N PHE A 106 -0.77 9.06 5.61
CA PHE A 106 -0.93 8.30 4.37
C PHE A 106 -2.34 7.68 4.26
N LYS A 107 -2.82 7.02 5.31
CA LYS A 107 -4.18 6.44 5.34
C LYS A 107 -5.24 7.51 5.10
N GLN A 108 -5.15 8.65 5.78
CA GLN A 108 -6.10 9.76 5.59
C GLN A 108 -6.11 10.27 4.14
N THR A 109 -4.95 10.29 3.49
CA THR A 109 -4.83 10.67 2.08
C THR A 109 -5.56 9.66 1.18
N ILE A 110 -5.33 8.36 1.37
CA ILE A 110 -6.01 7.30 0.60
C ILE A 110 -7.53 7.30 0.86
N ASP A 111 -7.94 7.44 2.11
CA ASP A 111 -9.34 7.59 2.52
C ASP A 111 -10.03 8.74 1.78
N ALA A 112 -9.40 9.91 1.76
CA ALA A 112 -9.94 11.10 1.11
C ALA A 112 -10.08 10.87 -0.40
N VAL A 113 -9.08 10.27 -1.05
CA VAL A 113 -9.15 9.94 -2.48
C VAL A 113 -10.33 9.00 -2.76
N LEU A 114 -10.48 7.91 -2.00
CA LEU A 114 -11.56 6.94 -2.23
C LEU A 114 -12.97 7.49 -1.93
N LYS A 115 -13.09 8.43 -0.98
CA LYS A 115 -14.36 9.05 -0.57
C LYS A 115 -14.80 10.17 -1.52
N PHE A 116 -13.86 11.01 -1.95
CA PHE A 116 -14.18 12.27 -2.62
C PHE A 116 -13.86 12.28 -4.12
N VAL A 117 -13.15 11.28 -4.65
CA VAL A 117 -12.83 11.16 -6.08
C VAL A 117 -13.57 9.94 -6.66
N PRO A 118 -14.73 10.12 -7.31
CA PRO A 118 -15.53 9.00 -7.82
C PRO A 118 -14.82 8.14 -8.86
N SER A 119 -13.84 8.71 -9.57
CA SER A 119 -13.03 8.03 -10.59
C SER A 119 -11.73 7.44 -10.03
N ALA A 120 -11.53 7.42 -8.70
CA ALA A 120 -10.31 6.95 -8.07
C ALA A 120 -9.96 5.52 -8.50
N LYS A 121 -8.68 5.32 -8.82
CA LYS A 121 -8.08 4.01 -9.12
C LYS A 121 -6.76 3.92 -8.35
N LEU A 122 -6.67 2.96 -7.43
CA LEU A 122 -5.44 2.61 -6.74
C LEU A 122 -4.70 1.57 -7.58
N ALA A 123 -4.04 1.99 -8.65
CA ALA A 123 -3.32 1.12 -9.56
C ALA A 123 -1.90 1.65 -9.76
N LEU A 124 -0.94 0.74 -9.86
CA LEU A 124 0.41 1.09 -10.28
C LEU A 124 0.32 1.47 -11.76
N ASP A 125 0.57 2.74 -12.08
CA ASP A 125 0.73 3.14 -13.49
C ASP A 125 1.95 2.41 -14.06
N ASP A 126 1.85 1.94 -15.32
CA ASP A 126 3.00 1.39 -16.04
C ASP A 126 4.16 2.40 -15.99
N ALA A 127 5.24 2.04 -15.30
CA ALA A 127 6.41 2.87 -15.09
C ALA A 127 7.17 3.16 -16.40
#